data_AF-A0A6J0H0T8-F1
#
_entry.id   AF-A0A6J0H0T8-F1
#
_cell.length_a   1.000
_cell.length_b   1.000
_cell.length_c   1.000
_cell.angle_alpha   90.00
_cell.angle_beta   90.00
_cell.angle_gamma   90.00
#
_symmetry.space_group_name_H-M   'P 1'
#
loop_
_entity.id
_entity.type
_entity.pdbx_description
1 polymer ?
#
loop_
_entity_poly.entity_id
_entity_poly.type
_entity_poly.pdbx_seq_one_letter_code
_entity_poly.pdbx_strand_id
1 'polypeptide(L)'
;MNGLYLCPVSPPFFWQGTACMYFKRFYLNNSVMEYHPRIIMLTCAFLACKVDEFNVSSAQFVGNLRESPLGQEKALEQILEYELLLIQQLNFHLIVHNPYRPFEGFLIDLKTRYPVLENPEVLRKTADDFLSRVALTDAYLLFTPSLIALTAILSSGSRAGINMESYLSESLMLKENRSTLSRLLDDMKCMKNLIKKYELPRAEEVAALKQKLEKCHTFELALNTNLKSGLMMILWILHYLKGRWTPTPPGTNLVPGVTLPATGSLYSVSYSFHASSVYLGKKACYFVKLKSVVVPLNPHP
;
A
#
# COMPACT_ATOMS: atom_id res chain seq x y z
N MET A 1 35.64 3.22 6.36
CA MET A 1 34.52 2.27 6.24
C MET A 1 33.44 2.94 5.40
N ASN A 2 33.42 2.53 4.13
CA ASN A 2 32.70 3.07 2.98
C ASN A 2 31.17 3.00 3.21
N GLY A 3 30.33 3.98 2.88
CA GLY A 3 30.40 4.92 1.77
C GLY A 3 29.31 4.56 0.75
N LEU A 4 28.07 4.97 1.01
CA LEU A 4 26.96 4.99 0.04
C LEU A 4 26.43 6.42 -0.01
N TYR A 5 27.14 7.26 -0.77
CA TYR A 5 26.69 8.58 -1.21
C TYR A 5 26.51 8.51 -2.73
N LEU A 6 25.26 8.42 -3.18
CA LEU A 6 24.84 8.79 -4.53
C LEU A 6 23.50 9.54 -4.37
N CYS A 7 23.49 10.81 -4.81
CA CYS A 7 22.45 11.85 -4.72
C CYS A 7 22.28 12.60 -3.37
N PRO A 8 22.45 13.94 -3.34
CA PRO A 8 22.41 14.75 -2.12
C PRO A 8 20.99 15.20 -1.68
N VAL A 9 19.90 14.48 -1.99
CA VAL A 9 18.54 14.92 -1.60
C VAL A 9 17.49 13.81 -1.37
N SER A 10 17.86 12.53 -1.33
CA SER A 10 16.91 11.45 -1.01
C SER A 10 17.22 10.90 0.37
N PRO A 11 16.46 11.25 1.42
CA PRO A 11 16.60 10.57 2.70
C PRO A 11 16.25 9.08 2.50
N PRO A 12 16.85 8.15 3.27
CA PRO A 12 16.83 6.69 3.02
C PRO A 12 15.45 5.99 3.11
N PHE A 13 14.36 6.75 3.10
CA PHE A 13 13.00 6.34 3.47
C PHE A 13 12.00 6.26 2.30
N PHE A 14 12.37 6.62 1.06
CA PHE A 14 11.39 6.73 -0.03
C PHE A 14 10.75 5.39 -0.40
N TRP A 15 11.56 4.38 -0.70
CA TRP A 15 11.09 3.03 -1.02
C TRP A 15 10.39 2.36 0.17
N GLN A 16 10.73 2.75 1.40
CA GLN A 16 10.07 2.23 2.61
C GLN A 16 8.64 2.73 2.71
N GLY A 17 8.39 4.01 2.39
CA GLY A 17 7.04 4.56 2.31
C GLY A 17 6.19 3.87 1.24
N THR A 18 6.77 3.62 0.07
CA THR A 18 6.14 2.86 -1.02
C THR A 18 5.81 1.42 -0.59
N ALA A 19 6.75 0.72 0.04
CA ALA A 19 6.54 -0.63 0.55
C ALA A 19 5.44 -0.70 1.63
N CYS A 20 5.43 0.24 2.57
CA CYS A 20 4.38 0.34 3.59
C CYS A 20 2.99 0.60 2.96
N MET A 21 2.91 1.44 1.92
CA MET A 21 1.68 1.68 1.19
C MET A 21 1.17 0.41 0.50
N TYR A 22 2.05 -0.33 -0.18
CA TYR A 22 1.69 -1.60 -0.80
C TYR A 22 1.15 -2.60 0.21
N PHE A 23 1.83 -2.73 1.35
CA PHE A 23 1.41 -3.63 2.43
C PHE A 23 0.02 -3.27 2.95
N LYS A 24 -0.25 -1.98 3.19
CA LYS A 24 -1.57 -1.50 3.62
C LYS A 24 -2.63 -1.78 2.56
N ARG A 25 -2.38 -1.43 1.30
CA ARG A 25 -3.32 -1.65 0.19
C ARG A 25 -3.64 -3.13 -0.03
N PHE A 26 -2.64 -4.00 0.05
CA PHE A 26 -2.81 -5.44 -0.10
C PHE A 26 -3.78 -5.99 0.96
N TYR A 27 -3.55 -5.70 2.24
CA TYR A 27 -4.36 -6.20 3.35
C TYR A 27 -5.68 -5.46 3.59
N LEU A 28 -6.01 -4.44 2.78
CA LEU A 28 -7.37 -3.89 2.75
C LEU A 28 -8.37 -4.88 2.11
N ASN A 29 -7.92 -5.62 1.10
CA ASN A 29 -8.77 -6.50 0.31
C ASN A 29 -8.43 -8.00 0.46
N ASN A 30 -7.31 -8.33 1.10
CA ASN A 30 -6.82 -9.69 1.26
C ASN A 30 -6.69 -10.07 2.73
N SER A 31 -6.90 -11.36 3.04
CA SER A 31 -6.82 -11.87 4.40
C SER A 31 -5.39 -12.22 4.80
N VAL A 32 -5.02 -11.90 6.04
CA VAL A 32 -3.76 -12.33 6.68
C VAL A 32 -3.69 -13.86 6.82
N MET A 33 -4.85 -14.52 6.92
CA MET A 33 -4.92 -15.98 7.03
C MET A 33 -4.59 -16.68 5.70
N GLU A 34 -4.85 -16.03 4.57
CA GLU A 34 -4.59 -16.57 3.23
C GLU A 34 -3.15 -16.27 2.78
N TYR A 35 -2.69 -15.03 3.01
CA TYR A 35 -1.35 -14.60 2.62
C TYR A 35 -0.53 -14.22 3.85
N HIS A 36 0.58 -14.94 4.07
CA HIS A 36 1.40 -14.73 5.26
C HIS A 36 2.10 -13.36 5.24
N PRO A 37 1.93 -12.51 6.27
CA PRO A 37 2.38 -11.11 6.27
C PRO A 37 3.88 -10.95 6.22
N ARG A 38 4.67 -11.93 6.71
CA ARG A 38 6.13 -11.91 6.54
C ARG A 38 6.51 -11.92 5.06
N ILE A 39 5.88 -12.78 4.26
CA ILE A 39 6.24 -12.97 2.86
C ILE A 39 5.79 -11.74 2.07
N ILE A 40 4.53 -11.34 2.22
CA ILE A 40 3.98 -10.15 1.55
C ILE A 40 4.77 -8.89 1.93
N MET A 41 5.19 -8.72 3.19
CA MET A 41 6.04 -7.59 3.59
C MET A 41 7.37 -7.57 2.82
N LEU A 42 8.04 -8.71 2.66
CA LEU A 42 9.28 -8.81 1.89
C LEU A 42 9.03 -8.57 0.41
N THR A 43 7.95 -9.11 -0.16
CA THR A 43 7.54 -8.87 -1.55
C THR A 43 7.25 -7.40 -1.80
N CYS A 44 6.55 -6.71 -0.89
CA CYS A 44 6.30 -5.26 -0.96
C CYS A 44 7.59 -4.46 -0.96
N ALA A 45 8.54 -4.80 -0.08
CA ALA A 45 9.84 -4.14 -0.03
C ALA A 45 10.65 -4.39 -1.32
N PHE A 46 10.66 -5.63 -1.83
CA PHE A 46 11.34 -5.98 -3.07
C PHE A 46 10.75 -5.25 -4.28
N LEU A 47 9.43 -5.23 -4.42
CA LEU A 47 8.72 -4.53 -5.49
C LEU A 47 8.93 -3.01 -5.40
N ALA A 48 8.90 -2.43 -4.20
CA ALA A 48 9.16 -1.00 -4.00
C ALA A 48 10.58 -0.62 -4.44
N CYS A 49 11.59 -1.43 -4.13
CA CYS A 49 12.96 -1.21 -4.61
C CYS A 49 13.03 -1.20 -6.15
N LYS A 50 12.28 -2.07 -6.83
CA LYS A 50 12.23 -2.08 -8.30
C LYS A 50 11.51 -0.85 -8.86
N VAL A 51 10.38 -0.47 -8.29
CA VAL A 51 9.54 0.64 -8.78
C VAL A 51 10.21 1.99 -8.57
N ASP A 52 10.87 2.19 -7.43
CA ASP A 52 11.58 3.43 -7.11
C ASP A 52 13.02 3.46 -7.64
N GLU A 53 13.35 2.56 -8.57
CA GLU A 53 14.67 2.45 -9.22
C GLU A 53 15.85 2.32 -8.23
N PHE A 54 15.58 1.77 -7.04
CA PHE A 54 16.61 1.45 -6.06
C PHE A 54 17.30 0.14 -6.44
N ASN A 55 18.40 0.29 -7.18
CA ASN A 55 19.12 -0.83 -7.78
C ASN A 55 19.81 -1.73 -6.75
N VAL A 56 19.08 -2.75 -6.29
CA VAL A 56 19.58 -3.82 -5.40
C VAL A 56 19.34 -5.16 -6.08
N SER A 57 20.37 -6.00 -6.16
CA SER A 57 20.21 -7.35 -6.69
C SER A 57 19.36 -8.22 -5.76
N SER A 58 18.65 -9.20 -6.31
CA SER A 58 17.85 -10.15 -5.51
C SER A 58 18.65 -10.83 -4.40
N ALA A 59 19.89 -11.25 -4.70
CA ALA A 59 20.79 -11.85 -3.71
C ALA A 59 21.19 -10.87 -2.59
N GLN A 60 21.48 -9.60 -2.92
CA GLN A 60 21.76 -8.59 -1.90
C GLN A 60 20.53 -8.26 -1.05
N PHE A 61 19.34 -8.28 -1.65
CA PHE A 61 18.10 -8.03 -0.93
C PHE A 61 17.87 -9.09 0.15
N VAL A 62 17.88 -10.38 -0.21
CA VAL A 62 17.70 -11.47 0.77
C VAL A 62 18.91 -11.67 1.68
N GLY A 63 20.11 -11.24 1.26
CA GLY A 63 21.31 -11.21 2.09
C GLY A 63 21.18 -10.34 3.34
N ASN A 64 20.23 -9.39 3.37
CA ASN A 64 19.92 -8.59 4.57
C ASN A 64 19.07 -9.35 5.60
N LEU A 65 18.51 -10.51 5.24
CA LEU A 65 17.73 -11.35 6.14
C LEU A 65 18.67 -12.10 7.08
N ARG A 66 18.38 -12.06 8.39
CA ARG A 66 19.09 -12.82 9.43
C ARG A 66 18.65 -14.29 9.43
N GLU A 67 18.84 -14.96 8.30
CA GLU A 67 18.50 -16.36 8.06
C GLU A 67 19.71 -17.15 7.53
N SER A 68 19.62 -18.48 7.52
CA SER A 68 20.61 -19.31 6.85
C SER A 68 20.57 -19.09 5.32
N PRO A 69 21.65 -19.41 4.57
CA PRO A 69 21.65 -19.26 3.11
C PRO A 69 20.48 -19.97 2.42
N LEU A 70 20.12 -21.17 2.91
CA LEU A 70 18.95 -21.92 2.43
C LEU A 70 17.62 -21.20 2.72
N GLY A 71 17.52 -20.53 3.87
CA GLY A 71 16.34 -19.71 4.22
C GLY A 71 16.22 -18.49 3.31
N GLN A 72 17.34 -17.82 3.02
CA GLN A 72 17.39 -16.67 2.11
C GLN A 72 16.97 -17.06 0.68
N GLU A 73 17.41 -18.21 0.18
CA GLU A 73 17.01 -18.74 -1.12
C GLU A 73 15.51 -19.04 -1.17
N LYS A 74 14.99 -19.75 -0.15
CA LYS A 74 13.55 -20.02 -0.05
C LYS A 74 12.71 -18.74 0.06
N ALA A 75 13.18 -17.74 0.81
CA ALA A 75 12.51 -16.44 0.90
C ALA A 75 12.50 -15.74 -0.47
N LEU A 76 13.59 -15.82 -1.24
CA LEU A 76 13.63 -15.27 -2.59
C LEU A 76 12.63 -15.96 -3.52
N GLU A 77 12.55 -17.29 -3.50
CA GLU A 77 11.57 -18.04 -4.29
C GLU A 77 10.14 -17.59 -3.97
N GLN A 78 9.80 -17.48 -2.69
CA GLN A 78 8.48 -17.00 -2.26
C GLN A 78 8.23 -15.55 -2.69
N ILE A 79 9.23 -14.67 -2.57
CA ILE A 79 9.11 -13.27 -3.03
C ILE A 79 8.75 -13.22 -4.52
N LEU A 80 9.44 -14.02 -5.35
CA LEU A 80 9.20 -14.06 -6.80
C LEU A 80 7.84 -14.66 -7.15
N GLU A 81 7.38 -15.67 -6.39
CA GLU A 81 6.06 -16.27 -6.57
C GLU A 81 4.93 -15.25 -6.31
N TYR A 82 5.04 -14.48 -5.22
CA TYR A 82 4.03 -13.50 -4.84
C TYR A 82 4.18 -12.14 -5.55
N GLU A 83 5.23 -11.92 -6.34
CA GLU A 83 5.48 -10.63 -7.00
C GLU A 83 4.34 -10.25 -7.94
N LEU A 84 3.94 -11.15 -8.84
CA LEU A 84 2.85 -10.89 -9.78
C LEU A 84 1.51 -10.74 -9.06
N LEU A 85 1.26 -11.57 -8.04
CA LEU A 85 0.05 -11.47 -7.23
C LEU A 85 -0.06 -10.10 -6.58
N LEU A 86 1.03 -9.60 -5.97
CA LEU A 86 1.04 -8.29 -5.33
C LEU A 86 0.68 -7.20 -6.34
N ILE A 87 1.27 -7.20 -7.54
CA ILE A 87 0.98 -6.22 -8.59
C ILE A 87 -0.51 -6.25 -8.99
N GLN A 88 -1.10 -7.44 -9.10
CA GLN A 88 -2.52 -7.62 -9.41
C GLN A 88 -3.42 -7.08 -8.29
N GLN A 89 -3.10 -7.38 -7.03
CA GLN A 89 -3.85 -6.93 -5.85
C GLN A 89 -3.73 -5.42 -5.61
N LEU A 90 -2.69 -4.78 -6.15
CA LEU A 90 -2.53 -3.32 -6.19
C LEU A 90 -3.24 -2.68 -7.40
N ASN A 91 -3.98 -3.44 -8.20
CA ASN A 91 -4.64 -2.99 -9.43
C ASN A 91 -3.67 -2.32 -10.41
N PHE A 92 -2.40 -2.75 -10.43
CA PHE A 92 -1.32 -2.15 -11.23
C PHE A 92 -1.04 -0.67 -10.92
N HIS A 93 -1.53 -0.14 -9.79
CA HIS A 93 -1.27 1.23 -9.32
C HIS A 93 0.01 1.29 -8.47
N LEU A 94 1.15 1.16 -9.15
CA LEU A 94 2.48 1.09 -8.51
C LEU A 94 3.05 2.45 -8.10
N ILE A 95 2.59 3.55 -8.70
CA ILE A 95 3.11 4.88 -8.33
C ILE A 95 2.51 5.30 -6.98
N VAL A 96 3.37 5.50 -5.98
CA VAL A 96 2.99 5.97 -4.64
C VAL A 96 3.60 7.36 -4.39
N HIS A 97 2.75 8.31 -4.03
CA HIS A 97 3.20 9.65 -3.66
C HIS A 97 3.47 9.73 -2.15
N ASN A 98 4.75 9.68 -1.77
CA ASN A 98 5.18 9.77 -0.37
C ASN A 98 5.22 11.22 0.15
N PRO A 99 4.99 11.47 1.46
CA PRO A 99 4.97 12.81 2.04
C PRO A 99 6.34 13.48 2.15
N TYR A 100 7.45 12.74 1.98
CA TYR A 100 8.80 13.30 2.06
C TYR A 100 9.09 14.33 0.96
N ARG A 101 8.57 14.13 -0.25
CA ARG A 101 8.75 15.09 -1.35
C ARG A 101 8.06 16.44 -1.09
N PRO A 102 6.76 16.51 -0.76
CA PRO A 102 6.13 17.77 -0.39
C PRO A 102 6.71 18.35 0.91
N PHE A 103 7.20 17.51 1.83
CA PHE A 103 7.89 17.97 3.03
C PHE A 103 9.15 18.81 2.73
N GLU A 104 10.03 18.34 1.84
CA GLU A 104 11.17 19.16 1.39
C GLU A 104 10.71 20.44 0.69
N GLY A 105 9.65 20.36 -0.12
CA GLY A 105 9.08 21.52 -0.77
C GLY A 105 8.64 22.59 0.22
N PHE A 106 7.93 22.21 1.28
CA PHE A 106 7.52 23.13 2.33
C PHE A 106 8.70 23.66 3.17
N LEU A 107 9.75 22.87 3.40
CA LEU A 107 10.95 23.37 4.07
C LEU A 107 11.67 24.45 3.25
N ILE A 108 11.81 24.26 1.94
CA ILE A 108 12.37 25.27 1.03
C ILE A 108 11.49 26.54 1.04
N ASP A 109 10.18 26.33 1.03
CA ASP A 109 9.21 27.41 1.05
C ASP A 109 9.29 28.25 2.34
N LEU A 110 9.43 27.60 3.50
CA LEU A 110 9.66 28.27 4.78
C LEU A 110 10.97 29.07 4.79
N LYS A 111 12.07 28.51 4.24
CA LYS A 111 13.36 29.22 4.15
C LYS A 111 13.29 30.51 3.34
N THR A 112 12.43 30.54 2.32
CA THR A 112 12.35 31.65 1.38
C THR A 112 11.28 32.68 1.75
N ARG A 113 10.14 32.23 2.30
CA ARG A 113 8.97 33.09 2.53
C ARG A 113 8.61 33.30 4.00
N TYR A 114 9.31 32.64 4.93
CA TYR A 114 9.06 32.76 6.36
C TYR A 114 10.32 33.17 7.14
N PRO A 115 10.79 34.42 6.99
CA PRO A 115 12.05 34.90 7.58
C PRO A 115 12.04 34.95 9.12
N VAL A 116 10.86 34.85 9.74
CA VAL A 116 10.71 34.72 11.21
C VAL A 116 11.40 33.45 11.73
N LEU A 117 11.51 32.42 10.89
CA LEU A 117 12.17 31.17 11.23
C LEU A 117 13.60 31.17 10.67
N GLU A 118 14.58 31.53 11.51
CA GLU A 118 16.00 31.62 11.11
C GLU A 118 16.55 30.30 10.58
N ASN A 119 16.15 29.17 11.17
CA ASN A 119 16.58 27.84 10.73
C ASN A 119 15.46 26.79 10.72
N PRO A 120 14.80 26.58 9.57
CA PRO A 120 13.76 25.55 9.42
C PRO A 120 14.25 24.11 9.60
N GLU A 121 15.56 23.85 9.53
CA GLU A 121 16.12 22.51 9.76
C GLU A 121 15.90 22.01 11.20
N VAL A 122 15.70 22.93 12.15
CA VAL A 122 15.36 22.58 13.53
C VAL A 122 14.05 21.77 13.60
N LEU A 123 13.13 21.99 12.65
CA LEU A 123 11.85 21.28 12.59
C LEU A 123 11.99 19.85 12.03
N ARG A 124 13.05 19.57 11.27
CA ARG A 124 13.20 18.33 10.50
C ARG A 124 13.10 17.09 11.37
N LYS A 125 13.92 17.01 12.43
CA LYS A 125 13.92 15.86 13.34
C LYS A 125 12.54 15.58 13.95
N THR A 126 11.87 16.63 14.43
CA THR A 126 10.54 16.49 15.04
C THR A 126 9.47 16.13 14.00
N ALA A 127 9.63 16.62 12.77
CA ALA A 127 8.71 16.31 11.67
C ALA A 127 8.91 14.87 11.18
N ASP A 128 10.14 14.38 11.10
CA ASP A 128 10.44 12.99 10.76
C ASP A 128 9.87 12.03 11.83
N ASP A 129 9.97 12.37 13.12
CA ASP A 129 9.32 11.62 14.20
C ASP A 129 7.79 11.63 14.07
N PHE A 130 7.21 12.73 13.58
CA PHE A 130 5.79 12.82 13.28
C PHE A 130 5.41 11.95 12.07
N LEU A 131 6.12 12.06 10.95
CA LEU A 131 5.90 11.28 9.73
C LEU A 131 6.05 9.77 10.00
N SER A 132 7.01 9.38 10.81
CA SER A 132 7.19 8.00 11.25
C SER A 132 5.96 7.47 11.99
N ARG A 133 5.35 8.28 12.86
CA ARG A 133 4.09 7.92 13.53
C ARG A 133 2.90 7.88 12.58
N VAL A 134 2.84 8.82 11.62
CA VAL A 134 1.79 8.83 10.58
C VAL A 134 1.81 7.52 9.78
N ALA A 135 3.00 7.05 9.38
CA ALA A 135 3.17 5.85 8.57
C ALA A 135 2.62 4.57 9.24
N LEU A 136 2.57 4.52 10.58
CA LEU A 136 1.99 3.41 11.33
C LEU A 136 0.45 3.39 11.26
N THR A 137 -0.18 4.55 11.08
CA THR A 137 -1.64 4.71 11.01
C THR A 137 -2.18 4.57 9.59
N ASP A 138 -3.50 4.65 9.42
CA ASP A 138 -4.16 4.64 8.11
C ASP A 138 -4.17 6.01 7.42
N ALA A 139 -3.46 6.99 7.98
CA ALA A 139 -3.38 8.34 7.41
C ALA A 139 -2.91 8.37 5.96
N TYR A 140 -1.99 7.47 5.57
CA TYR A 140 -1.50 7.35 4.19
C TYR A 140 -2.60 6.99 3.19
N LEU A 141 -3.65 6.30 3.63
CA LEU A 141 -4.79 5.92 2.80
C LEU A 141 -5.88 7.00 2.78
N LEU A 142 -5.94 7.84 3.82
CA LEU A 142 -7.03 8.79 4.05
C LEU A 142 -6.71 10.23 3.62
N PHE A 143 -5.44 10.64 3.68
CA PHE A 143 -5.03 12.02 3.47
C PHE A 143 -4.00 12.16 2.35
N THR A 144 -3.98 13.34 1.71
CA THR A 144 -3.00 13.63 0.66
C THR A 144 -1.59 13.79 1.24
N PRO A 145 -0.52 13.42 0.50
CA PRO A 145 0.86 13.52 1.00
C PRO A 145 1.26 14.96 1.33
N SER A 146 0.74 15.96 0.62
CA SER A 146 0.97 17.37 0.93
C SER A 146 0.34 17.79 2.25
N LEU A 147 -0.87 17.33 2.55
CA LEU A 147 -1.53 17.59 3.83
C LEU A 147 -0.77 16.91 4.99
N ILE A 148 -0.30 15.68 4.79
CA ILE A 148 0.53 14.96 5.77
C ILE A 148 1.80 15.75 6.07
N ALA A 149 2.53 16.17 5.02
CA ALA A 149 3.76 16.94 5.14
C ALA A 149 3.56 18.29 5.84
N LEU A 150 2.53 19.05 5.43
CA LEU A 150 2.19 20.33 6.04
C LEU A 150 1.86 20.17 7.52
N THR A 151 1.11 19.12 7.87
CA THR A 151 0.77 18.86 9.27
C THR A 151 1.97 18.46 10.10
N ALA A 152 2.91 17.71 9.53
CA ALA A 152 4.16 17.37 10.21
C ALA A 152 4.93 18.64 10.57
N ILE A 153 5.12 19.55 9.62
CA ILE A 153 5.80 20.84 9.82
C ILE A 153 5.09 21.69 10.87
N LEU A 154 3.78 21.89 10.72
CA LEU A 154 3.01 22.74 11.61
C LEU A 154 2.96 22.19 13.04
N SER A 155 2.89 20.87 13.19
CA SER A 155 2.96 20.19 14.49
C SER A 155 4.34 20.34 15.12
N SER A 156 5.40 20.26 14.32
CA SER A 156 6.78 20.42 14.79
C SER A 156 7.06 21.83 15.27
N GLY A 157 6.68 22.86 14.51
CA GLY A 157 6.91 24.23 14.97
C GLY A 157 6.01 24.61 16.15
N SER A 158 4.78 24.09 16.24
CA SER A 158 3.95 24.24 17.46
C SER A 158 4.64 23.63 18.69
N ARG A 159 5.29 22.46 18.55
CA ARG A 159 6.07 21.83 19.62
C ARG A 159 7.35 22.62 19.98
N ALA A 160 7.92 23.32 19.00
CA ALA A 160 9.06 24.22 19.20
C ALA A 160 8.65 25.63 19.68
N GLY A 161 7.36 25.90 19.91
CA GLY A 161 6.87 27.20 20.37
C GLY A 161 6.76 28.28 19.28
N ILE A 162 6.86 27.90 18.00
CA ILE A 162 6.78 28.81 16.85
C ILE A 162 5.33 28.85 16.36
N ASN A 163 4.72 30.05 16.37
CA ASN A 163 3.43 30.27 15.72
C ASN A 163 3.65 30.38 14.20
N MET A 164 2.96 29.54 13.42
CA MET A 164 3.00 29.51 11.94
C MET A 164 1.62 29.80 11.32
N GLU A 165 0.70 30.41 12.05
CA GLU A 165 -0.59 30.84 11.51
C GLU A 165 -0.45 31.92 10.42
N SER A 166 0.55 32.80 10.56
CA SER A 166 0.93 33.78 9.53
C SER A 166 1.35 33.09 8.24
N TYR A 167 2.14 32.02 8.32
CA TYR A 167 2.52 31.22 7.15
C TYR A 167 1.31 30.64 6.39
N LEU A 168 0.35 30.06 7.13
CA LEU A 168 -0.88 29.53 6.53
C LEU A 168 -1.72 30.62 5.85
N SER A 169 -1.86 31.77 6.49
CA SER A 169 -2.75 32.83 6.05
C SER A 169 -2.14 33.71 4.95
N GLU A 170 -0.83 34.00 5.03
CA GLU A 170 -0.12 34.93 4.15
C GLU A 170 0.66 34.21 3.04
N SER A 171 1.43 33.17 3.35
CA SER A 171 2.24 32.49 2.35
C SER A 171 1.42 31.53 1.49
N LEU A 172 0.42 30.83 2.05
CA LEU A 172 -0.45 29.95 1.27
C LEU A 172 -1.67 30.65 0.66
N MET A 173 -1.77 31.99 0.78
CA MET A 173 -2.87 32.81 0.25
C MET A 173 -4.27 32.34 0.67
N LEU A 174 -4.38 31.65 1.81
CA LEU A 174 -5.64 31.09 2.30
C LEU A 174 -6.56 32.15 2.96
N LYS A 175 -6.10 33.41 3.07
CA LYS A 175 -6.92 34.53 3.57
C LYS A 175 -8.18 34.77 2.73
N GLU A 176 -8.11 34.55 1.42
CA GLU A 176 -9.24 34.77 0.49
C GLU A 176 -10.25 33.61 0.50
N ASN A 177 -9.79 32.38 0.81
CA ASN A 177 -10.59 31.16 0.79
C ASN A 177 -10.77 30.56 2.19
N ARG A 178 -11.48 31.30 3.07
CA ARG A 178 -11.71 30.90 4.47
C ARG A 178 -12.33 29.52 4.64
N SER A 179 -13.20 29.09 3.72
CA SER A 179 -13.84 27.76 3.74
C SER A 179 -12.86 26.62 3.43
N THR A 180 -11.87 26.86 2.56
CA THR A 180 -10.81 25.89 2.27
C THR A 180 -9.83 25.79 3.44
N LEU A 181 -9.51 26.93 4.07
CA LEU A 181 -8.68 26.96 5.27
C LEU A 181 -9.31 26.19 6.43
N SER A 182 -10.62 26.35 6.67
CA SER A 182 -11.30 25.63 7.75
C SER A 182 -11.28 24.12 7.52
N ARG A 183 -11.59 23.67 6.29
CA ARG A 183 -11.50 22.25 5.93
C ARG A 183 -10.10 21.68 6.13
N LEU A 184 -9.07 22.42 5.71
CA LEU A 184 -7.68 22.02 5.90
C LEU A 184 -7.37 21.81 7.38
N LEU A 185 -7.73 22.77 8.24
CA LEU A 185 -7.51 22.69 9.68
C LEU A 185 -8.28 21.54 10.33
N ASP A 186 -9.50 21.25 9.86
CA ASP A 186 -10.31 20.11 10.30
C ASP A 186 -9.64 18.79 9.92
N ASP A 187 -9.16 18.64 8.69
CA ASP A 187 -8.45 17.44 8.24
C ASP A 187 -7.15 17.23 9.03
N MET A 188 -6.40 18.30 9.29
CA MET A 188 -5.20 18.27 10.14
C MET A 188 -5.55 17.81 11.56
N LYS A 189 -6.68 18.26 12.12
CA LYS A 189 -7.15 17.85 13.45
C LYS A 189 -7.57 16.38 13.47
N CYS A 190 -8.29 15.93 12.45
CA CYS A 190 -8.65 14.52 12.26
C CYS A 190 -7.42 13.63 12.20
N MET A 191 -6.41 13.99 11.42
CA MET A 191 -5.15 13.24 11.34
C MET A 191 -4.39 13.22 12.67
N LYS A 192 -4.29 14.36 13.37
CA LYS A 192 -3.70 14.41 14.72
C LYS A 192 -4.43 13.51 15.71
N ASN A 193 -5.75 13.44 15.64
CA ASN A 193 -6.55 12.55 16.47
C ASN A 193 -6.33 11.08 16.13
N LEU A 194 -6.18 10.74 14.85
CA LEU A 194 -5.86 9.38 14.39
C LEU A 194 -4.52 8.90 14.98
N ILE A 195 -3.50 9.76 14.91
CA ILE A 195 -2.17 9.46 15.47
C ILE A 195 -2.21 9.32 17.00
N LYS A 196 -2.98 10.15 17.69
CA LYS A 196 -3.13 10.07 19.15
C LYS A 196 -3.83 8.79 19.62
N LYS A 197 -4.77 8.27 18.84
CA LYS A 197 -5.52 7.05 19.14
C LYS A 197 -4.78 5.76 18.77
N TYR A 198 -3.68 5.87 18.02
CA TYR A 198 -2.92 4.71 17.61
C TYR A 198 -2.16 4.11 18.80
N GLU A 199 -2.46 2.84 19.09
CA GLU A 199 -1.77 2.05 20.11
C GLU A 199 -0.82 1.07 19.44
N LEU A 200 0.42 1.02 19.93
CA LEU A 200 1.39 0.03 19.47
C LEU A 200 0.93 -1.37 19.88
N PRO A 201 1.04 -2.37 18.98
CA PRO A 201 0.60 -3.72 19.29
C PRO A 201 1.47 -4.32 20.40
N ARG A 202 0.83 -4.89 21.42
CA ARG A 202 1.52 -5.47 22.59
C ARG A 202 2.27 -6.74 22.18
N ALA A 203 3.49 -6.91 22.66
CA ALA A 203 4.35 -8.03 22.27
C ALA A 203 3.71 -9.40 22.57
N GLU A 204 3.03 -9.53 23.70
CA GLU A 204 2.32 -10.75 24.12
C GLU A 204 1.17 -11.09 23.18
N GLU A 205 0.36 -10.10 22.82
CA GLU A 205 -0.76 -10.26 21.88
C GLU A 205 -0.26 -10.64 20.49
N VAL A 206 0.81 -9.98 20.02
CA VAL A 206 1.45 -10.30 18.73
C VAL A 206 1.98 -11.73 18.73
N ALA A 207 2.60 -12.18 19.82
CA ALA A 207 3.11 -13.55 19.93
C ALA A 207 1.97 -14.58 19.87
N ALA A 208 0.88 -14.33 20.60
CA ALA A 208 -0.31 -15.19 20.60
C ALA A 208 -0.98 -15.23 19.21
N LEU A 209 -1.10 -14.09 18.52
CA LEU A 209 -1.67 -14.00 17.18
C LEU A 209 -0.78 -14.67 16.13
N LYS A 210 0.55 -14.51 16.22
CA LYS A 210 1.49 -15.24 15.37
C LYS A 210 1.31 -16.75 15.51
N GLN A 211 1.26 -17.27 16.73
CA GLN A 211 1.04 -18.70 16.94
C GLN A 211 -0.28 -19.20 16.37
N LYS A 212 -1.35 -18.40 16.45
CA LYS A 212 -2.65 -18.74 15.83
C LYS A 212 -2.56 -18.71 14.31
N LEU A 213 -1.86 -17.73 13.75
CA LEU A 213 -1.69 -17.57 12.31
C LEU A 213 -0.92 -18.74 11.69
N GLU A 214 0.18 -19.17 12.32
CA GLU A 214 0.97 -20.33 11.84
C GLU A 214 0.13 -21.62 11.78
N LYS A 215 -0.82 -21.80 12.71
CA LYS A 215 -1.74 -22.94 12.70
C LYS A 215 -2.69 -22.90 11.49
N CYS A 216 -3.16 -21.72 11.10
CA CYS A 216 -4.02 -21.55 9.92
C CYS A 216 -3.27 -21.93 8.64
N HIS A 217 -2.05 -21.39 8.46
CA HIS A 217 -1.22 -21.67 7.28
C HIS A 217 -0.81 -23.14 7.19
N THR A 218 -0.46 -23.76 8.31
CA THR A 218 -0.11 -25.20 8.34
C THR A 218 -1.31 -26.09 7.99
N PHE A 219 -2.51 -25.72 8.41
CA PHE A 219 -3.74 -26.45 8.11
C PHE A 219 -4.10 -26.37 6.61
N GLU A 220 -3.97 -25.21 5.99
CA GLU A 220 -4.20 -25.06 4.55
C GLU A 220 -3.15 -25.79 3.69
N LEU A 221 -1.88 -25.75 4.08
CA LEU A 221 -0.81 -26.55 3.46
C LEU A 221 -1.11 -28.07 3.54
N ALA A 222 -1.65 -28.53 4.67
CA ALA A 222 -2.08 -29.92 4.84
C ALA A 222 -3.32 -30.30 4.01
N LEU A 223 -4.19 -29.33 3.70
CA LEU A 223 -5.36 -29.51 2.83
C LEU A 223 -4.99 -29.49 1.34
N ASN A 224 -4.09 -28.60 0.91
CA ASN A 224 -3.64 -28.49 -0.48
C ASN A 224 -2.81 -29.70 -0.94
N THR A 225 -2.12 -30.37 -0.01
CA THR A 225 -1.44 -31.66 -0.28
C THR A 225 -2.41 -32.84 -0.36
N ASN A 226 -3.63 -32.71 0.16
CA ASN A 226 -4.69 -33.71 0.10
C ASN A 226 -5.88 -33.21 -0.73
N LEU A 227 -5.75 -33.23 -2.05
CA LEU A 227 -6.80 -32.80 -2.98
C LEU A 227 -8.16 -33.53 -2.80
N LYS A 228 -8.19 -34.65 -2.04
CA LYS A 228 -9.42 -35.38 -1.68
C LYS A 228 -10.23 -34.72 -0.55
N SER A 229 -9.61 -33.90 0.31
CA SER A 229 -10.32 -33.24 1.43
C SER A 229 -11.06 -31.95 1.03
N GLY A 230 -10.67 -31.29 -0.07
CA GLY A 230 -11.36 -30.10 -0.57
C GLY A 230 -12.79 -30.40 -1.05
N LEU A 231 -12.99 -31.55 -1.71
CA LEU A 231 -14.33 -32.02 -2.11
C LEU A 231 -15.21 -32.32 -0.89
N MET A 232 -14.60 -32.91 0.16
CA MET A 232 -15.29 -33.20 1.43
C MET A 232 -15.69 -31.92 2.17
N MET A 233 -14.92 -30.83 2.05
CA MET A 233 -15.28 -29.55 2.66
C MET A 233 -16.36 -28.81 1.88
N ILE A 234 -16.37 -28.85 0.54
CA ILE A 234 -17.51 -28.35 -0.25
C ILE A 234 -18.77 -29.15 0.08
N LEU A 235 -18.67 -30.48 0.19
CA LEU A 235 -19.76 -31.34 0.64
C LEU A 235 -20.19 -31.04 2.07
N TRP A 236 -19.25 -30.79 3.00
CA TRP A 236 -19.56 -30.47 4.39
C TRP A 236 -20.19 -29.09 4.56
N ILE A 237 -19.73 -28.08 3.83
CA ILE A 237 -20.33 -26.74 3.78
C ILE A 237 -21.72 -26.81 3.13
N LEU A 238 -21.88 -27.57 2.04
CA LEU A 238 -23.19 -27.83 1.42
C LEU A 238 -24.12 -28.55 2.40
N HIS A 239 -23.64 -29.54 3.16
CA HIS A 239 -24.43 -30.28 4.14
C HIS A 239 -24.78 -29.43 5.38
N TYR A 240 -23.87 -28.56 5.81
CA TYR A 240 -24.07 -27.60 6.89
C TYR A 240 -25.08 -26.51 6.52
N LEU A 241 -25.06 -26.05 5.26
CA LEU A 241 -26.05 -25.11 4.72
C LEU A 241 -27.40 -25.80 4.44
N LYS A 242 -27.41 -27.07 4.03
CA LYS A 242 -28.64 -27.89 3.90
C LYS A 242 -29.33 -28.14 5.24
N GLY A 243 -28.56 -28.24 6.33
CA GLY A 243 -29.08 -28.45 7.69
C GLY A 243 -29.69 -27.21 8.37
N ARG A 244 -29.57 -26.02 7.76
CA ARG A 244 -30.16 -24.77 8.28
C ARG A 244 -31.31 -24.20 7.45
N TRP A 245 -31.68 -24.84 6.34
CA TRP A 245 -32.83 -24.43 5.54
C TRP A 245 -34.05 -25.29 5.86
N THR A 246 -34.93 -24.79 6.73
CA THR A 246 -36.31 -25.25 6.77
C THR A 246 -37.04 -24.69 5.53
N PRO A 247 -37.69 -25.52 4.70
CA PRO A 247 -38.48 -25.01 3.59
C PRO A 247 -39.67 -24.21 4.15
N THR A 248 -39.74 -22.92 3.83
CA THR A 248 -40.96 -22.14 4.02
C THR A 248 -42.03 -22.64 3.04
N PRO A 249 -43.29 -22.77 3.46
CA PRO A 249 -44.36 -23.23 2.58
C PRO A 249 -44.63 -22.22 1.45
N PRO A 250 -45.11 -22.67 0.28
CA PRO A 250 -45.31 -21.81 -0.86
C PRO A 250 -46.54 -20.93 -0.64
N GLY A 251 -46.33 -19.62 -0.54
CA GLY A 251 -47.44 -18.66 -0.45
C GLY A 251 -47.02 -17.25 -0.04
N THR A 252 -46.99 -16.35 -1.04
CA THR A 252 -47.22 -14.90 -0.98
C THR A 252 -46.08 -13.92 -0.58
N ASN A 253 -45.60 -13.28 -1.65
CA ASN A 253 -45.19 -11.87 -1.85
C ASN A 253 -43.80 -11.37 -1.42
N LEU A 254 -43.01 -11.13 -2.48
CA LEU A 254 -41.76 -10.39 -2.55
C LEU A 254 -41.95 -8.89 -2.29
N VAL A 255 -40.90 -8.29 -1.73
CA VAL A 255 -40.66 -6.86 -1.53
C VAL A 255 -40.97 -6.02 -2.79
N PRO A 256 -41.55 -4.81 -2.68
CA PRO A 256 -41.65 -3.88 -3.79
C PRO A 256 -40.40 -2.99 -3.93
N GLY A 257 -39.83 -2.95 -5.14
CA GLY A 257 -39.19 -1.75 -5.69
C GLY A 257 -37.67 -1.78 -5.87
N VAL A 258 -37.17 -2.31 -7.00
CA VAL A 258 -36.14 -1.73 -7.87
C VAL A 258 -36.28 -2.33 -9.29
N THR A 259 -36.51 -1.49 -10.29
CA THR A 259 -36.47 -1.82 -11.73
C THR A 259 -35.13 -1.43 -12.34
N LEU A 260 -34.52 -2.32 -13.14
CA LEU A 260 -33.35 -2.08 -14.00
C LEU A 260 -33.80 -1.71 -15.43
N PRO A 261 -33.13 -0.79 -16.15
CA PRO A 261 -33.30 -0.62 -17.58
C PRO A 261 -32.29 -1.47 -18.38
N ALA A 262 -32.77 -2.00 -19.50
CA ALA A 262 -32.04 -2.81 -20.48
C ALA A 262 -31.65 -1.97 -21.71
N THR A 263 -30.35 -1.99 -22.07
CA THR A 263 -29.72 -1.80 -23.40
C THR A 263 -28.19 -1.74 -23.13
N GLY A 264 -27.26 -2.47 -23.72
CA GLY A 264 -27.20 -3.15 -25.01
C GLY A 264 -25.98 -2.65 -25.80
N SER A 265 -24.74 -2.96 -25.36
CA SER A 265 -23.50 -2.92 -26.16
C SER A 265 -22.34 -3.60 -25.40
N LEU A 266 -21.90 -4.76 -25.90
CA LEU A 266 -20.76 -5.52 -25.38
C LEU A 266 -19.50 -5.13 -26.20
N TYR A 267 -18.45 -4.67 -25.53
CA TYR A 267 -17.11 -4.55 -26.09
C TYR A 267 -16.25 -5.73 -25.61
N SER A 268 -15.55 -6.42 -26.52
CA SER A 268 -14.49 -7.35 -26.13
C SER A 268 -13.12 -6.68 -26.26
N VAL A 269 -12.35 -6.64 -25.19
CA VAL A 269 -10.93 -6.27 -25.24
C VAL A 269 -10.13 -7.56 -25.35
N SER A 270 -9.53 -7.80 -26.53
CA SER A 270 -8.63 -8.93 -26.75
C SER A 270 -7.18 -8.44 -26.68
N TYR A 271 -6.39 -9.02 -25.78
CA TYR A 271 -4.95 -8.78 -25.71
C TYR A 271 -4.22 -9.80 -26.58
N SER A 272 -3.52 -9.34 -27.63
CA SER A 272 -2.58 -10.19 -28.37
C SER A 272 -1.17 -9.97 -27.86
N PHE A 273 -0.56 -11.03 -27.32
CA PHE A 273 0.80 -11.03 -26.83
C PHE A 273 1.78 -11.26 -27.99
N HIS A 274 2.65 -10.31 -28.27
CA HIS A 274 3.87 -10.57 -29.05
C HIS A 274 5.08 -10.56 -28.12
N ALA A 275 5.53 -11.74 -27.74
CA ALA A 275 6.83 -11.93 -27.11
C ALA A 275 7.89 -12.02 -28.21
N SER A 276 8.80 -11.05 -28.28
CA SER A 276 10.00 -11.16 -29.12
C SER A 276 11.22 -11.30 -28.22
N SER A 277 11.91 -12.43 -28.32
CA SER A 277 13.17 -12.67 -27.64
C SER A 277 14.29 -11.99 -28.42
N VAL A 278 14.98 -11.02 -27.81
CA VAL A 278 16.25 -10.50 -28.34
C VAL A 278 17.36 -11.01 -27.42
N TYR A 279 18.18 -11.91 -27.94
CA TYR A 279 19.34 -12.45 -27.23
C TYR A 279 20.51 -11.46 -27.32
N LEU A 280 20.88 -10.85 -26.20
CA LEU A 280 22.11 -10.06 -26.04
C LEU A 280 22.97 -10.74 -24.95
N GLY A 281 23.73 -11.76 -25.34
CA GLY A 281 24.62 -12.50 -24.45
C GLY A 281 23.92 -13.46 -23.47
N LYS A 282 24.63 -13.87 -22.40
CA LYS A 282 24.21 -14.91 -21.41
C LYS A 282 23.08 -14.49 -20.45
N LYS A 283 22.31 -13.44 -20.73
CA LYS A 283 21.15 -13.02 -19.92
C LYS A 283 19.97 -12.71 -20.82
N ALA A 284 18.82 -13.32 -20.53
CA ALA A 284 17.55 -12.96 -21.17
C ALA A 284 16.99 -11.70 -20.52
N CYS A 285 16.73 -10.65 -21.31
CA CYS A 285 15.94 -9.50 -20.91
C CYS A 285 14.58 -9.58 -21.60
N TYR A 286 13.50 -9.54 -20.83
CA TYR A 286 12.14 -9.49 -21.36
C TYR A 286 11.71 -8.03 -21.48
N PHE A 287 11.46 -7.57 -22.70
CA PHE A 287 10.82 -6.28 -22.97
C PHE A 287 9.34 -6.51 -23.28
N VAL A 288 8.45 -5.98 -22.43
CA VAL A 288 7.01 -5.99 -22.70
C VAL A 288 6.63 -4.63 -23.29
N LYS A 289 6.28 -4.59 -24.58
CA LYS A 289 5.77 -3.40 -25.25
C LYS A 289 4.26 -3.54 -25.44
N LEU A 290 3.47 -2.78 -24.67
CA LEU A 290 2.01 -2.76 -24.78
C LEU A 290 1.59 -1.92 -25.99
N LYS A 291 0.79 -2.51 -26.89
CA LYS A 291 0.09 -1.80 -27.97
C LYS A 291 -1.40 -2.13 -27.86
N SER A 292 -2.22 -1.13 -27.58
CA SER A 292 -3.68 -1.24 -27.57
C SER A 292 -4.21 -1.20 -29.01
N VAL A 293 -5.00 -2.20 -29.41
CA VAL A 293 -5.76 -2.18 -30.66
C VAL A 293 -7.23 -2.38 -30.31
N VAL A 294 -8.08 -1.43 -30.73
CA VAL A 294 -9.53 -1.50 -30.57
C VAL A 294 -10.12 -2.06 -31.86
N VAL A 295 -10.84 -3.17 -31.78
CA VAL A 295 -11.54 -3.77 -32.94
C VAL A 295 -13.04 -3.82 -32.62
N PRO A 296 -13.92 -3.26 -33.47
CA PRO A 296 -15.37 -3.36 -33.29
C PRO A 296 -15.89 -4.75 -33.72
N LEU A 297 -16.74 -5.36 -32.90
CA LEU A 297 -17.46 -6.60 -33.21
C LEU A 297 -18.72 -6.28 -34.01
N ASN A 298 -18.82 -6.76 -35.25
CA ASN A 298 -20.05 -6.74 -36.02
C ASN A 298 -20.98 -7.90 -35.54
N PRO A 299 -22.29 -7.67 -35.38
CA PRO A 299 -23.18 -8.69 -34.86
C PRO A 299 -23.64 -9.67 -35.96
N HIS A 300 -23.01 -10.85 -35.98
CA HIS A 300 -23.44 -12.20 -36.41
C HIS A 300 -24.18 -12.44 -37.76
N PRO A 301 -24.21 -13.71 -38.19
CA PRO A 301 -23.21 -14.42 -38.99
C PRO A 301 -23.21 -14.05 -40.48
#